data_AF-A0A9E5HK80-F1
#
_entry.id   AF-A0A9E5HK80-F1
#
_cell.length_a   1.000
_cell.length_b   1.000
_cell.length_c   1.000
_cell.angle_alpha   90.00
_cell.angle_beta   90.00
_cell.angle_gamma   90.00
#
_symmetry.space_group_name_H-M   'P 1'
#
loop_
_entity.id
_entity.type
_entity.pdbx_description
1 polymer ?
#
loop_
_entity_poly.entity_id
_entity_poly.type
_entity_poly.pdbx_seq_one_letter_code
_entity_poly.pdbx_strand_id
1 'polypeptide(L)'
;MSISGEHVFRDNTKLTGDITAMLDRPAIAAGARAIALILYRGQDADLALGRIRSVLNKYSGASLLRNDLFVARLIAEDGLALRKMLLPILDDLTRSNMPKTWRL
;
A
#
# COMPACT_ATOMS: atom_id res chain seq x y z
N MET A 1 7.52 11.77 -4.40
CA MET A 1 6.57 12.83 -4.03
C MET A 1 7.34 14.01 -3.46
N SER A 2 6.99 15.22 -3.87
CA SER A 2 7.51 16.44 -3.28
C SER A 2 6.36 17.31 -2.75
N ILE A 3 6.60 18.02 -1.65
CA ILE A 3 5.65 18.96 -1.04
C ILE A 3 6.38 20.28 -0.91
N SER A 4 5.83 21.35 -1.51
CA SER A 4 6.42 22.70 -1.46
C SER A 4 7.91 22.75 -1.84
N GLY A 5 8.32 21.93 -2.82
CA GLY A 5 9.71 21.83 -3.29
C GLY A 5 10.60 20.86 -2.50
N GLU A 6 10.16 20.34 -1.35
CA GLU A 6 10.90 19.36 -0.57
C GLU A 6 10.58 17.92 -1.01
N HIS A 7 11.59 17.07 -1.18
CA HIS A 7 11.38 15.64 -1.45
C HIS A 7 10.98 14.89 -0.17
N VAL A 8 9.73 14.41 -0.12
CA VAL A 8 9.18 13.77 1.09
C VAL A 8 9.11 12.25 1.02
N PHE A 9 9.07 11.68 -0.18
CA PHE A 9 9.01 10.23 -0.37
C PHE A 9 9.56 9.82 -1.74
N ARG A 10 10.29 8.70 -1.78
CA ARG A 10 10.76 8.06 -3.02
C ARG A 10 10.61 6.56 -2.88
N ASP A 11 9.90 5.94 -3.82
CA ASP A 11 9.95 4.50 -4.03
C ASP A 11 10.95 4.20 -5.16
N ASN A 12 11.78 3.18 -4.97
CA ASN A 12 12.76 2.74 -5.96
C ASN A 12 12.65 1.22 -6.18
N THR A 13 11.42 0.71 -6.21
CA THR A 13 11.16 -0.71 -6.46
C THR A 13 11.61 -1.08 -7.87
N LYS A 14 12.54 -2.03 -7.98
CA LYS A 14 13.06 -2.54 -9.25
C LYS A 14 12.96 -4.06 -9.27
N LEU A 15 12.18 -4.58 -10.22
CA LEU A 15 12.02 -6.01 -10.47
C LEU A 15 12.42 -6.27 -11.92
N THR A 16 13.55 -6.97 -12.14
CA THR A 16 14.12 -7.21 -13.47
C THR A 16 14.78 -8.58 -13.52
N GLY A 17 14.72 -9.26 -14.66
CA GLY A 17 15.20 -10.64 -14.78
C GLY A 17 14.14 -11.64 -14.35
N ASP A 18 14.53 -12.66 -13.59
CA ASP A 18 13.59 -13.66 -13.06
C ASP A 18 12.81 -13.10 -11.86
N ILE A 19 11.73 -12.37 -12.17
CA ILE A 19 10.87 -11.73 -11.17
C ILE A 19 10.19 -12.78 -10.28
N THR A 20 9.85 -13.95 -10.81
CA THR A 20 9.20 -15.02 -10.02
C THR A 20 10.13 -15.51 -8.91
N ALA A 21 11.37 -15.87 -9.27
CA ALA A 21 12.37 -16.29 -8.30
C ALA A 21 12.71 -15.17 -7.29
N MET A 22 12.69 -13.91 -7.72
CA MET A 22 12.85 -12.77 -6.80
C MET A 22 11.70 -12.71 -5.78
N LEU A 23 10.45 -12.81 -6.22
CA LEU A 23 9.27 -12.72 -5.35
C LEU A 23 9.16 -13.90 -4.37
N ASP A 24 9.74 -15.05 -4.68
CA ASP A 24 9.80 -16.20 -3.76
C ASP A 24 10.68 -15.95 -2.53
N ARG A 25 11.57 -14.95 -2.58
CA ARG A 25 12.42 -14.59 -1.44
C ARG A 25 11.58 -13.98 -0.31
N PRO A 26 11.72 -14.45 0.94
CA PRO A 26 10.93 -13.95 2.07
C PRO A 26 11.02 -12.44 2.30
N ALA A 27 12.20 -11.85 2.09
CA ALA A 27 12.42 -10.42 2.26
C ALA A 27 11.80 -9.53 1.16
N ILE A 28 11.24 -10.13 0.09
CA ILE A 28 10.61 -9.40 -1.02
C ILE A 28 9.09 -9.59 -0.98
N ALA A 29 8.62 -10.82 -1.15
CA ALA A 29 7.19 -11.13 -1.16
C ALA A 29 6.84 -12.51 -0.59
N ALA A 30 7.83 -13.33 -0.22
CA ALA A 30 7.62 -14.67 0.36
C ALA A 30 6.67 -15.56 -0.47
N GLY A 31 6.77 -15.49 -1.80
CA GLY A 31 5.93 -16.25 -2.72
C GLY A 31 4.65 -15.53 -3.17
N ALA A 32 4.31 -14.39 -2.58
CA ALA A 32 3.17 -13.58 -3.02
C ALA A 32 3.42 -12.96 -4.41
N ARG A 33 2.34 -12.72 -5.17
CA ARG A 33 2.41 -12.22 -6.56
C ARG A 33 1.80 -10.85 -6.77
N ALA A 34 1.17 -10.26 -5.75
CA ALA A 34 0.54 -8.96 -5.85
C ALA A 34 1.01 -8.03 -4.73
N ILE A 35 1.44 -6.82 -5.13
CA ILE A 35 1.93 -5.78 -4.22
C ILE A 35 1.27 -4.47 -4.59
N ALA A 36 0.84 -3.70 -3.60
CA ALA A 36 0.45 -2.30 -3.77
C ALA A 36 1.18 -1.41 -2.77
N LEU A 37 1.52 -0.19 -3.19
CA LEU A 37 2.06 0.85 -2.35
C LEU A 37 1.05 2.00 -2.27
N ILE A 38 0.65 2.35 -1.06
CA ILE A 38 -0.25 3.47 -0.77
C ILE A 38 0.56 4.57 -0.13
N LEU A 39 0.42 5.78 -0.65
CA LEU A 39 0.90 7.00 -0.02
C LEU A 39 -0.32 7.87 0.26
N TYR A 40 -0.58 8.15 1.53
CA TYR A 40 -1.74 8.96 1.94
C TYR A 40 -1.28 10.20 2.65
N ARG A 41 -1.81 11.35 2.23
CA ARG A 41 -1.58 12.64 2.87
C ARG A 41 -2.90 13.23 3.34
N GLY A 42 -2.99 13.55 4.61
CA GLY A 42 -4.17 14.14 5.24
C GLY A 42 -3.86 14.60 6.66
N GLN A 43 -4.59 15.60 7.16
CA GLN A 43 -4.44 16.07 8.54
C GLN A 43 -4.78 14.97 9.57
N ASP A 44 -5.57 13.98 9.16
CA ASP A 44 -5.96 12.80 9.93
C ASP A 44 -5.09 11.56 9.67
N ALA A 45 -3.87 11.72 9.12
CA ALA A 45 -3.00 10.60 8.72
C ALA A 45 -2.71 9.61 9.86
N ASP A 46 -2.48 10.07 11.09
CA ASP A 46 -2.23 9.18 12.24
C ASP A 46 -3.48 8.36 12.62
N LEU A 47 -4.66 9.01 12.63
CA LEU A 47 -5.93 8.33 12.87
C LEU A 47 -6.26 7.33 11.75
N ALA A 48 -6.04 7.72 10.50
CA ALA A 48 -6.23 6.86 9.34
C ALA A 48 -5.26 5.66 9.35
N LEU A 49 -4.00 5.88 9.75
CA LEU A 49 -3.02 4.83 9.92
C LEU A 49 -3.46 3.79 10.96
N GLY A 50 -4.01 4.25 12.10
CA GLY A 50 -4.59 3.38 13.12
C GLY A 50 -5.69 2.48 12.58
N ARG A 51 -6.64 3.06 11.82
CA ARG A 51 -7.73 2.30 11.16
C ARG A 51 -7.18 1.27 10.18
N ILE A 52 -6.24 1.65 9.32
CA ILE A 52 -5.69 0.75 8.30
C ILE A 52 -4.90 -0.39 8.91
N ARG A 53 -4.06 -0.14 9.93
CA ARG A 53 -3.30 -1.20 10.61
C ARG A 53 -4.18 -2.33 11.15
N SER A 54 -5.41 -2.02 11.56
CA SER A 54 -6.36 -3.02 12.06
C SER A 54 -6.86 -4.00 11.01
N VAL A 55 -6.75 -3.67 9.71
CA VAL A 55 -7.24 -4.51 8.59
C VAL A 55 -6.11 -5.12 7.75
N LEU A 56 -4.84 -4.83 8.08
CA LEU A 56 -3.70 -5.39 7.36
C LEU A 56 -3.49 -6.88 7.69
N ASN A 57 -3.11 -7.65 6.68
CA ASN A 57 -2.60 -9.00 6.89
C ASN A 57 -1.18 -8.98 7.49
N LYS A 58 -0.70 -10.14 7.95
CA LYS A 58 0.62 -10.29 8.58
C LYS A 58 1.83 -10.01 7.65
N TYR A 59 1.62 -9.92 6.34
CA TYR A 59 2.67 -9.65 5.34
C TYR A 59 2.71 -8.19 4.88
N SER A 60 1.69 -7.41 5.27
CA SER A 60 1.54 -6.02 4.90
C SER A 60 1.95 -5.13 6.07
N GLY A 61 2.33 -3.89 5.77
CA GLY A 61 2.77 -2.96 6.79
C GLY A 61 2.41 -1.52 6.45
N ALA A 62 2.26 -0.69 7.48
CA ALA A 62 2.02 0.74 7.33
C ALA A 62 2.71 1.55 8.42
N SER A 63 3.27 2.69 8.04
CA SER A 63 4.03 3.58 8.93
C SER A 63 3.80 5.05 8.60
N LEU A 64 3.74 5.86 9.65
CA LEU A 64 3.72 7.31 9.55
C LEU A 64 5.11 7.80 9.13
N LEU A 65 5.16 8.66 8.12
CA LEU A 65 6.40 9.32 7.65
C LEU A 65 6.50 10.75 8.20
N ARG A 66 5.36 11.43 8.31
CA ARG A 66 5.19 12.78 8.90
C ARG A 66 3.80 12.86 9.53
N ASN A 67 3.56 13.88 10.33
CA ASN A 67 2.26 14.10 10.99
C ASN A 67 1.06 14.05 10.01
N ASP A 68 1.25 14.44 8.75
CA ASP A 68 0.22 14.47 7.71
C ASP A 68 0.42 13.42 6.60
N LEU A 69 1.37 12.48 6.73
CA LEU A 69 1.76 11.56 5.65
C LEU A 69 2.09 10.17 6.19
N PHE A 70 1.41 9.13 5.69
CA PHE A 70 1.81 7.74 5.92
C PHE A 70 2.03 7.00 4.60
N VAL A 71 2.79 5.90 4.69
CA VAL A 71 2.95 4.91 3.62
C VAL A 71 2.45 3.55 4.10
N ALA A 72 1.81 2.80 3.21
CA ALA A 72 1.46 1.40 3.43
C ALA A 72 1.91 0.54 2.25
N ARG A 73 2.46 -0.64 2.54
CA ARG A 73 2.78 -1.66 1.56
C ARG A 73 1.89 -2.87 1.81
N LEU A 74 1.07 -3.18 0.82
CA LEU A 74 0.18 -4.32 0.82
C LEU A 74 0.82 -5.46 0.03
N ILE A 75 0.82 -6.67 0.59
CA ILE A 75 1.31 -7.88 -0.06
C ILE A 75 0.21 -8.94 0.01
N ALA A 76 -0.09 -9.58 -1.12
CA ALA A 76 -1.11 -10.62 -1.21
C ALA A 76 -0.74 -11.68 -2.25
N GLU A 77 -1.27 -12.89 -2.05
CA GLU A 77 -1.01 -14.07 -2.89
C GLU A 77 -1.24 -13.77 -4.37
N ASP A 78 -2.34 -13.08 -4.69
CA ASP A 78 -2.70 -12.68 -6.04
C ASP A 78 -3.44 -11.33 -6.08
N GLY A 79 -3.80 -10.89 -7.29
CA GLY A 79 -4.50 -9.63 -7.51
C GLY A 79 -5.93 -9.59 -6.95
N LEU A 80 -6.61 -10.72 -6.79
CA LEU A 80 -7.96 -10.76 -6.23
C LEU A 80 -7.89 -10.54 -4.71
N ALA A 81 -7.00 -11.27 -4.03
CA ALA A 81 -6.72 -11.09 -2.61
C ALA A 81 -6.24 -9.66 -2.31
N LEU A 82 -5.38 -9.09 -3.17
CA LEU A 82 -4.94 -7.71 -3.03
C LEU A 82 -6.11 -6.73 -3.13
N ARG A 83 -7.00 -6.86 -4.13
CA ARG A 83 -8.17 -5.97 -4.28
C ARG A 83 -9.13 -6.06 -3.11
N LYS A 84 -9.37 -7.27 -2.58
CA LYS A 84 -10.23 -7.46 -1.39
C LYS A 84 -9.73 -6.69 -0.16
N MET A 85 -8.41 -6.56 -0.01
CA MET A 85 -7.80 -5.76 1.06
C MET A 85 -7.70 -4.27 0.70
N LEU A 86 -7.33 -3.95 -0.54
CA LEU A 86 -7.07 -2.58 -1.00
C LEU A 86 -8.34 -1.73 -1.12
N LEU A 87 -9.42 -2.28 -1.67
CA LEU A 87 -10.62 -1.48 -1.97
C LEU A 87 -11.29 -0.89 -0.71
N PRO A 88 -11.49 -1.66 0.39
CA PRO A 88 -12.01 -1.08 1.64
C PRO A 88 -11.10 0.01 2.22
N ILE A 89 -9.77 -0.15 2.09
CA ILE A 89 -8.80 0.87 2.52
C ILE A 89 -8.97 2.16 1.69
N LEU A 90 -9.10 2.04 0.37
CA LEU A 90 -9.32 3.21 -0.49
C LEU A 90 -10.66 3.88 -0.23
N ASP A 91 -11.73 3.11 -0.02
CA ASP A 91 -13.05 3.63 0.32
C ASP A 91 -13.01 4.42 1.67
N ASP A 92 -12.32 3.90 2.70
CA ASP A 92 -12.13 4.62 3.98
C ASP A 92 -11.32 5.91 3.82
N LEU A 93 -10.18 5.84 3.12
CA LEU A 93 -9.27 6.98 2.97
C LEU A 93 -9.85 8.10 2.12
N THR A 94 -10.61 7.75 1.08
CA THR A 94 -11.21 8.72 0.16
C THR A 94 -12.59 9.20 0.61
N ARG A 95 -13.19 8.51 1.59
CA ARG A 95 -14.58 8.72 2.03
C ARG A 95 -15.56 8.69 0.86
N SER A 96 -15.25 7.89 -0.16
CA SER A 96 -15.97 7.82 -1.43
C SER A 96 -15.89 6.40 -1.97
N ASN A 97 -16.88 6.01 -2.75
CA ASN A 97 -16.84 4.74 -3.43
C ASN A 97 -15.93 4.84 -4.66
N MET A 98 -14.90 3.98 -4.72
CA MET A 98 -14.06 3.87 -5.91
C MET A 98 -14.88 3.55 -7.18
N PRO A 99 -14.48 4.05 -8.37
CA PRO A 99 -15.18 3.79 -9.63
C PRO A 99 -15.40 2.29 -9.87
N LYS A 100 -16.53 1.92 -10.47
CA LYS A 100 -16.87 0.51 -10.73
C LYS A 100 -15.77 -0.21 -11.53
N THR A 101 -15.11 0.46 -12.46
CA THR A 101 -14.01 -0.09 -13.27
C THR A 101 -12.79 -0.52 -12.45
N TRP A 102 -12.66 -0.06 -11.20
CA TRP A 102 -11.58 -0.46 -10.30
C TRP A 102 -11.99 -1.62 -9.38
N ARG A 103 -13.28 -1.99 -9.38
CA ARG A 103 -13.88 -3.05 -8.57
C ARG A 103 -14.15 -4.35 -9.36
N LEU A 104 -14.06 -4.30 -10.69
CA LEU A 104 -14.29 -5.43 -11.60
C LEU A 104 -13.04 -6.30 -11.79
#